data_AF-A0A8I2C5R2-F1
#
_entry.id   AF-A0A8I2C5R2-F1
#
_cell.length_a   1.000
_cell.length_b   1.000
_cell.length_c   1.000
_cell.angle_alpha   90.00
_cell.angle_beta   90.00
_cell.angle_gamma   90.00
#
_symmetry.space_group_name_H-M   'P 1'
#
loop_
_entity.id
_entity.type
_entity.pdbx_description
1 polymer ?
#
loop_
_entity_poly.entity_id
_entity_poly.type
_entity_poly.pdbx_seq_one_letter_code
_entity_poly.pdbx_strand_id
1 'polypeptide(L)'
;MRRFGLSKATVVDVARALDVSHGSVYRHFPSKASLRDAVAKRWLDRANEPLCKIAAGSGPAPERLETWLRTAFSIKQKKVCDDPEMFATYLALAQDAREVVEAYKDKQVDLIAKILADGVAQGVFEIDNVKATARAVFDATVRYHHPAHAEEWAKPECPSRIDALLALLLKGLRVCKQ
;
A
#
# COMPACT_ATOMS: atom_id res chain seq x y z
N MET A 1 -12.16 18.59 7.00
CA MET A 1 -11.68 17.34 7.62
C MET A 1 -10.31 17.42 8.30
N ARG A 2 -9.56 18.53 8.24
CA ARG A 2 -8.26 18.68 8.95
C ARG A 2 -8.36 18.99 10.46
N ARG A 3 -9.56 19.09 11.05
CA ARG A 3 -9.75 19.68 12.39
C ARG A 3 -10.28 18.73 13.46
N PHE A 4 -10.69 17.52 13.09
CA PHE A 4 -11.10 16.48 14.03
C PHE A 4 -10.52 15.18 13.49
N GLY A 5 -9.62 14.53 14.24
CA GLY A 5 -9.11 13.21 13.87
C GLY A 5 -10.26 12.28 13.49
N LEU A 6 -10.02 11.35 12.56
CA LEU A 6 -11.04 10.43 12.02
C LEU A 6 -11.84 9.70 13.11
N SER A 7 -11.30 9.57 14.32
CA SER A 7 -11.98 9.05 15.53
C SER A 7 -13.19 9.88 15.98
N LYS A 8 -13.22 11.18 15.66
CA LYS A 8 -14.32 12.12 15.98
C LYS A 8 -15.15 12.55 14.78
N ALA A 9 -14.76 12.17 13.56
CA ALA A 9 -15.53 12.48 12.36
C ALA A 9 -16.85 11.69 12.36
N THR A 10 -17.97 12.39 12.45
CA THR A 10 -19.31 11.78 12.43
C THR A 10 -19.88 11.74 11.01
N VAL A 11 -20.89 10.89 10.78
CA VAL A 11 -21.68 10.91 9.53
C VAL A 11 -22.28 12.29 9.27
N VAL A 12 -22.62 13.03 10.33
CA VAL A 12 -23.11 14.41 10.26
C VAL A 12 -22.04 15.36 9.74
N ASP A 13 -20.77 15.18 10.14
CA ASP A 13 -19.66 15.98 9.62
C ASP A 13 -19.38 15.68 8.14
N VAL A 14 -19.57 14.42 7.71
CA VAL A 14 -19.48 14.04 6.30
C VAL A 14 -20.62 14.65 5.48
N ALA A 15 -21.86 14.56 5.97
CA ALA A 15 -23.03 15.15 5.33
C ALA A 15 -22.90 16.68 5.18
N ARG A 16 -22.46 17.35 6.24
CA ARG A 16 -22.20 18.80 6.25
C ARG A 16 -21.07 19.19 5.29
N ALA A 17 -19.99 18.41 5.23
CA ALA A 17 -18.88 18.69 4.33
C ALA A 17 -19.21 18.47 2.84
N LEU A 18 -20.23 17.67 2.56
CA LEU A 18 -20.71 17.37 1.20
C LEU A 18 -21.95 18.18 0.81
N ASP A 19 -22.44 19.07 1.68
CA ASP A 19 -23.69 19.84 1.53
C ASP A 19 -24.91 18.95 1.18
N VAL A 20 -25.01 17.80 1.85
CA VAL A 20 -26.13 16.86 1.69
C VAL A 20 -26.83 16.59 3.02
N SER A 21 -28.08 16.13 2.94
CA SER A 21 -28.81 15.69 4.12
C SER A 21 -28.20 14.41 4.71
N HIS A 22 -28.35 14.24 6.02
CA HIS A 22 -27.94 13.02 6.73
C HIS A 22 -28.56 11.75 6.10
N GLY A 23 -29.83 11.83 5.67
CA GLY A 23 -30.52 10.72 4.98
C GLY A 23 -29.93 10.38 3.61
N SER A 24 -29.40 11.37 2.88
CA SER A 24 -28.72 11.17 1.59
C SER A 24 -27.44 10.33 1.74
N VAL A 25 -26.70 10.52 2.83
CA VAL A 25 -25.50 9.72 3.11
C VAL A 25 -25.85 8.25 3.38
N TYR A 26 -26.91 7.97 4.16
CA TYR A 26 -27.32 6.59 4.46
C TYR A 26 -27.92 5.85 3.26
N ARG A 27 -28.40 6.56 2.23
CA ARG A 27 -28.80 5.94 0.96
C ARG A 27 -27.64 5.23 0.26
N HIS A 28 -26.43 5.76 0.40
CA HIS A 28 -25.21 5.19 -0.19
C HIS A 28 -24.41 4.34 0.79
N PHE A 29 -24.52 4.62 2.10
CA PHE A 29 -23.78 3.95 3.15
C PHE A 29 -24.74 3.51 4.26
N PRO A 30 -25.31 2.29 4.18
CA PRO A 30 -26.39 1.84 5.06
C PRO A 30 -26.00 1.80 6.54
N SER A 31 -24.70 1.86 6.87
CA SER A 31 -24.19 1.92 8.23
C SER A 31 -22.98 2.84 8.39
N LYS A 32 -22.71 3.28 9.62
CA LYS A 32 -21.46 4.00 9.96
C LYS A 32 -20.21 3.20 9.58
N ALA A 33 -20.26 1.87 9.69
CA ALA A 33 -19.18 0.99 9.29
C ALA A 33 -18.95 1.07 7.77
N SER A 34 -20.00 0.94 6.96
CA SER A 34 -19.89 1.05 5.50
C SER A 34 -19.36 2.41 5.01
N LEU A 35 -19.67 3.50 5.73
CA LEU A 35 -19.09 4.81 5.44
C LEU A 35 -17.60 4.85 5.81
N ARG A 36 -17.20 4.28 6.95
CA ARG A 36 -15.78 4.19 7.35
C ARG A 36 -14.98 3.37 6.35
N ASP A 37 -15.50 2.23 5.90
CA ASP A 37 -14.88 1.36 4.91
C ASP A 37 -14.67 2.10 3.58
N ALA A 38 -15.68 2.85 3.12
CA ALA A 38 -15.58 3.63 1.89
C ALA A 38 -14.54 4.76 2.00
N VAL A 39 -14.46 5.42 3.16
CA VAL A 39 -13.44 6.45 3.44
C VAL A 39 -12.04 5.82 3.46
N ALA A 40 -11.87 4.69 4.16
CA ALA A 40 -10.61 3.95 4.23
C ALA A 40 -10.17 3.49 2.83
N LYS A 41 -11.07 2.89 2.06
CA LYS A 41 -10.82 2.47 0.67
C LYS A 41 -10.37 3.64 -0.20
N ARG A 42 -11.10 4.77 -0.18
CA ARG A 42 -10.74 5.95 -1.00
C ARG A 42 -9.39 6.54 -0.60
N TRP A 43 -9.04 6.50 0.68
CA TRP A 43 -7.72 6.94 1.14
C TRP A 43 -6.61 5.99 0.68
N LEU A 44 -6.81 4.68 0.79
CA LEU A 44 -5.88 3.65 0.31
C LEU A 44 -5.70 3.72 -1.21
N ASP A 45 -6.78 3.93 -1.97
CA ASP A 45 -6.73 4.07 -3.42
C ASP A 45 -5.88 5.28 -3.85
N ARG A 46 -6.08 6.44 -3.21
CA ARG A 46 -5.22 7.63 -3.45
C ARG A 46 -3.77 7.39 -3.04
N ALA A 47 -3.54 6.70 -1.93
CA ALA A 47 -2.20 6.35 -1.49
C ALA A 47 -1.46 5.47 -2.51
N ASN A 48 -2.19 4.65 -3.27
CA ASN A 48 -1.64 3.70 -4.23
C ASN A 48 -1.49 4.26 -5.64
N GLU A 49 -1.98 5.47 -5.92
CA GLU A 49 -1.94 6.03 -7.28
C GLU A 49 -0.52 6.05 -7.89
N PRO A 50 0.55 6.45 -7.16
CA PRO A 50 1.91 6.38 -7.69
C PRO A 50 2.36 4.94 -8.00
N LEU A 51 1.98 3.99 -7.15
CA LEU A 51 2.30 2.57 -7.31
C LEU A 51 1.63 1.97 -8.55
N CYS A 52 0.39 2.39 -8.83
CA CYS A 52 -0.32 1.98 -10.05
C CYS A 52 0.40 2.51 -11.30
N LYS A 53 0.88 3.77 -11.28
CA LYS A 53 1.61 4.38 -12.40
C LYS A 53 2.95 3.66 -12.66
N ILE A 54 3.70 3.33 -11.61
CA ILE A 54 4.98 2.60 -11.74
C ILE A 54 4.73 1.19 -12.30
N ALA A 55 3.73 0.48 -11.77
CA ALA A 55 3.38 -0.86 -12.24
C ALA A 55 2.84 -0.87 -13.67
N ALA A 56 2.21 0.20 -14.14
CA ALA A 56 1.77 0.35 -15.54
C ALA A 56 2.84 0.95 -16.47
N GLY A 57 3.96 1.43 -15.92
CA GLY A 57 5.02 2.08 -16.68
C GLY A 57 5.75 1.14 -17.64
N SER A 58 6.46 1.72 -18.59
CA SER A 58 7.37 1.02 -19.50
C SER A 58 8.80 1.01 -18.95
N GLY A 59 9.66 0.16 -19.52
CA GLY A 59 11.09 0.07 -19.17
C GLY A 59 11.46 -1.23 -18.44
N PRO A 60 12.72 -1.34 -17.99
CA PRO A 60 13.24 -2.57 -17.39
C PRO A 60 12.47 -2.95 -16.13
N ALA A 61 11.93 -4.18 -16.11
CA ALA A 61 11.17 -4.69 -14.98
C ALA A 61 11.93 -4.69 -13.64
N PRO A 62 13.25 -4.99 -13.57
CA PRO A 62 14.02 -4.91 -12.32
C PRO A 62 14.02 -3.50 -11.69
N GLU A 63 14.27 -2.48 -12.51
CA GLU A 63 14.30 -1.08 -12.07
C GLU A 63 12.91 -0.61 -11.64
N ARG A 64 11.87 -1.01 -12.37
CA ARG A 64 10.48 -0.74 -12.01
C ARG A 64 10.10 -1.39 -10.69
N LEU A 65 10.48 -2.65 -10.47
CA LEU A 65 10.19 -3.36 -9.21
C LEU A 65 10.88 -2.68 -8.03
N GLU A 66 12.15 -2.32 -8.18
CA GLU A 66 12.88 -1.60 -7.14
C GLU A 66 12.24 -0.25 -6.82
N THR A 67 11.94 0.53 -7.86
CA THR A 67 11.27 1.83 -7.74
C THR A 67 9.91 1.69 -7.06
N TRP A 68 9.14 0.67 -7.42
CA TRP A 68 7.83 0.38 -6.83
C TRP A 68 7.96 0.11 -5.32
N LEU A 69 8.88 -0.79 -4.93
CA LEU A 69 9.07 -1.17 -3.52
C LEU A 69 9.54 0.02 -2.68
N ARG A 70 10.54 0.77 -3.15
CA ARG A 70 11.03 1.98 -2.47
C ARG A 70 9.94 3.05 -2.34
N THR A 71 9.14 3.24 -3.39
CA THR A 71 8.00 4.17 -3.37
C THR A 71 6.95 3.73 -2.34
N ALA A 72 6.64 2.43 -2.27
CA ALA A 72 5.70 1.89 -1.30
C ALA A 72 6.17 2.13 0.15
N PHE A 73 7.46 1.92 0.42
CA PHE A 73 8.06 2.18 1.74
C PHE A 73 8.01 3.67 2.07
N SER A 74 8.44 4.53 1.15
CA SER A 74 8.46 5.98 1.33
C SER A 74 7.07 6.57 1.62
N ILE A 75 6.02 6.11 0.91
CA ILE A 75 4.65 6.54 1.16
C ILE A 75 4.21 6.23 2.59
N LYS A 76 4.60 5.07 3.14
CA LYS A 76 4.26 4.68 4.51
C LYS A 76 5.07 5.47 5.53
N GLN A 77 6.39 5.55 5.34
CA GLN A 77 7.29 6.28 6.24
C GLN A 77 6.91 7.76 6.34
N LYS A 78 6.68 8.42 5.19
CA LYS A 78 6.26 9.81 5.15
C LYS A 78 4.95 10.04 5.90
N LYS A 79 3.98 9.13 5.77
CA LYS A 79 2.71 9.23 6.50
C LYS A 79 2.85 9.06 8.01
N VAL A 80 3.79 8.22 8.47
CA VAL A 80 4.11 8.09 9.90
C VAL A 80 4.77 9.37 10.41
N CYS A 81 5.71 9.93 9.67
CA CYS A 81 6.44 11.12 10.09
C CYS A 81 5.59 12.40 10.04
N ASP A 82 4.78 12.58 8.98
CA ASP A 82 4.03 13.81 8.75
C ASP A 82 2.80 13.92 9.67
N ASP A 83 2.16 12.80 10.04
CA ASP A 83 0.95 12.80 10.86
C ASP A 83 0.77 11.49 11.67
N PRO A 84 1.52 11.31 12.77
CA PRO A 84 1.47 10.10 13.60
C PRO A 84 0.07 9.80 14.18
N GLU A 85 -0.68 10.84 14.57
CA GLU A 85 -2.04 10.68 15.13
C GLU A 85 -3.03 10.19 14.07
N MET A 86 -2.95 10.74 12.85
CA MET A 86 -3.78 10.28 11.74
C MET A 86 -3.39 8.85 11.34
N PHE A 87 -2.10 8.53 11.32
CA PHE A 87 -1.63 7.17 11.05
C PHE A 87 -2.17 6.17 12.08
N ALA A 88 -2.05 6.45 13.38
CA ALA A 88 -2.61 5.63 14.45
C ALA A 88 -4.14 5.44 14.29
N THR A 89 -4.85 6.50 13.89
CA THR A 89 -6.29 6.40 13.61
C THR A 89 -6.60 5.49 12.42
N TYR A 90 -5.79 5.53 11.34
CA TYR A 90 -5.94 4.59 10.23
C TYR A 90 -5.68 3.14 10.65
N LEU A 91 -4.77 2.89 11.60
CA LEU A 91 -4.53 1.53 12.10
C LEU A 91 -5.70 0.98 12.88
N ALA A 92 -6.28 1.79 13.76
CA ALA A 92 -7.50 1.41 14.47
C ALA A 92 -8.65 1.11 13.49
N LEU A 93 -8.82 1.95 12.46
CA LEU A 93 -9.84 1.70 11.43
C LEU A 93 -9.55 0.45 10.58
N ALA A 94 -8.28 0.17 10.28
CA ALA A 94 -7.87 -1.01 9.52
C ALA A 94 -8.11 -2.31 10.28
N GLN A 95 -8.00 -2.31 11.62
CA GLN A 95 -8.32 -3.47 12.45
C GLN A 95 -9.80 -3.86 12.34
N ASP A 96 -10.68 -2.86 12.26
CA ASP A 96 -12.13 -3.07 12.14
C ASP A 96 -12.57 -3.40 10.69
N ALA A 97 -11.76 -3.03 9.68
CA ALA A 97 -12.07 -3.14 8.26
C ALA A 97 -11.26 -4.24 7.54
N ARG A 98 -11.27 -5.47 8.08
CA ARG A 98 -10.43 -6.58 7.60
C ARG A 98 -10.53 -6.83 6.10
N GLU A 99 -11.74 -6.85 5.55
CA GLU A 99 -11.96 -7.10 4.10
C GLU A 99 -11.33 -6.03 3.22
N VAL A 100 -11.40 -4.75 3.63
CA VAL A 100 -10.78 -3.63 2.91
C VAL A 100 -9.25 -3.76 2.92
N VAL A 101 -8.67 -4.20 4.04
CA VAL A 101 -7.23 -4.42 4.19
C VAL A 101 -6.76 -5.62 3.38
N GLU A 102 -7.49 -6.73 3.37
CA GLU A 102 -7.16 -7.89 2.53
C GLU A 102 -7.21 -7.51 1.05
N ALA A 103 -8.29 -6.86 0.60
CA ALA A 103 -8.40 -6.39 -0.79
C ALA A 103 -7.26 -5.41 -1.16
N TYR A 104 -6.82 -4.57 -0.22
CA TYR A 104 -5.66 -3.71 -0.42
C TYR A 104 -4.37 -4.50 -0.63
N LYS A 105 -4.09 -5.50 0.22
CA LYS A 105 -2.90 -6.36 0.11
C LYS A 105 -2.91 -7.15 -1.19
N ASP A 106 -4.06 -7.69 -1.59
CA ASP A 106 -4.21 -8.42 -2.85
C ASP A 106 -3.90 -7.53 -4.05
N LYS A 107 -4.41 -6.29 -4.04
CA LYS A 107 -4.10 -5.28 -5.06
C LYS A 107 -2.61 -4.97 -5.12
N GLN A 108 -1.90 -4.87 -3.98
CA GLN A 108 -0.44 -4.67 -4.00
C GLN A 108 0.27 -5.84 -4.68
N VAL A 109 -0.13 -7.06 -4.35
CA VAL A 109 0.43 -8.27 -4.97
C VAL A 109 0.12 -8.33 -6.46
N ASP A 110 -1.06 -7.90 -6.91
CA ASP A 110 -1.38 -7.80 -8.35
C ASP A 110 -0.47 -6.80 -9.07
N LEU A 111 -0.17 -5.66 -8.46
CA LEU A 111 0.73 -4.67 -9.03
C LEU A 111 2.16 -5.20 -9.15
N ILE A 112 2.66 -5.92 -8.13
CA ILE A 112 3.96 -6.59 -8.19
C ILE A 112 3.94 -7.67 -9.27
N ALA A 113 2.90 -8.52 -9.29
CA ALA A 113 2.75 -9.60 -10.27
C ALA A 113 2.78 -9.06 -11.71
N LYS A 114 2.17 -7.91 -11.97
CA LYS A 114 2.25 -7.24 -13.27
C LYS A 114 3.69 -6.92 -13.67
N ILE A 115 4.48 -6.33 -12.77
CA ILE A 115 5.89 -5.99 -13.04
C ILE A 115 6.71 -7.26 -13.27
N LEU A 116 6.48 -8.30 -12.46
CA LEU A 116 7.17 -9.59 -12.60
C LEU A 116 6.83 -10.27 -13.93
N ALA A 117 5.55 -10.28 -14.33
CA ALA A 117 5.12 -10.81 -15.63
C ALA A 117 5.80 -10.07 -16.80
N ASP A 118 5.86 -8.74 -16.73
CA ASP A 118 6.57 -7.94 -17.72
C ASP A 118 8.06 -8.32 -17.79
N GLY A 119 8.70 -8.61 -16.65
CA GLY A 119 10.11 -9.03 -16.60
C GLY A 119 10.36 -10.44 -17.13
N VAL A 120 9.42 -11.37 -16.95
CA VAL A 120 9.45 -12.68 -17.61
C VAL A 120 9.33 -12.51 -19.12
N ALA A 121 8.39 -11.66 -19.59
CA ALA A 121 8.23 -11.37 -21.02
C ALA A 121 9.46 -10.66 -21.63
N GLN A 122 10.17 -9.85 -20.84
CA GLN A 122 11.44 -9.24 -21.22
C GLN A 122 12.63 -10.21 -21.20
N GLY A 123 12.45 -11.44 -20.68
CA GLY A 123 13.53 -12.42 -20.52
C GLY A 123 14.56 -12.04 -19.45
N VAL A 124 14.23 -11.13 -18.53
CA VAL A 124 15.13 -10.67 -17.46
C VAL A 124 14.86 -11.33 -16.11
N PHE A 125 13.70 -11.97 -15.96
CA PHE A 125 13.35 -12.77 -14.79
C PHE A 125 13.05 -14.23 -15.16
N GLU A 126 13.37 -15.13 -14.24
CA GLU A 126 13.06 -16.56 -14.31
C GLU A 126 12.11 -16.90 -13.16
N ILE A 127 10.81 -17.01 -13.46
CA ILE A 127 9.75 -17.15 -12.46
C ILE A 127 8.70 -18.13 -12.96
N ASP A 128 8.54 -19.26 -12.27
CA ASP A 128 7.53 -20.27 -12.61
C ASP A 128 6.10 -19.79 -12.29
N ASN A 129 5.89 -19.27 -11.08
CA ASN A 129 4.59 -18.81 -10.61
C ASN A 129 4.66 -17.33 -10.21
N VAL A 130 4.35 -16.46 -11.17
CA VAL A 130 4.40 -15.00 -11.00
C VAL A 130 3.58 -14.52 -9.80
N LYS A 131 2.37 -15.05 -9.60
CA LYS A 131 1.48 -14.60 -8.51
C LYS A 131 2.00 -15.02 -7.14
N ALA A 132 2.50 -16.26 -7.01
CA ALA A 132 3.10 -16.75 -5.77
C ALA A 132 4.39 -15.98 -5.44
N THR A 133 5.25 -15.75 -6.44
CA THR A 133 6.48 -14.96 -6.26
C THR A 133 6.18 -13.51 -5.89
N ALA A 134 5.16 -12.90 -6.49
CA ALA A 134 4.71 -11.55 -6.12
C ALA A 134 4.27 -11.47 -4.65
N ARG A 135 3.53 -12.49 -4.17
CA ARG A 135 3.15 -12.60 -2.76
C ARG A 135 4.39 -12.74 -1.87
N ALA A 136 5.33 -13.60 -2.24
CA ALA A 136 6.56 -13.80 -1.49
C ALA A 136 7.40 -12.50 -1.38
N VAL A 137 7.51 -11.73 -2.46
CA VAL A 137 8.18 -10.41 -2.45
C VAL A 137 7.46 -9.43 -1.51
N PHE A 138 6.12 -9.39 -1.57
CA PHE A 138 5.32 -8.53 -0.69
C PHE A 138 5.50 -8.90 0.79
N ASP A 139 5.46 -10.19 1.11
CA ASP A 139 5.60 -10.70 2.47
C ASP A 139 7.04 -10.54 2.99
N ALA A 140 8.05 -10.78 2.16
CA ALA A 140 9.46 -10.57 2.51
C ALA A 140 9.79 -9.12 2.87
N THR A 141 9.01 -8.17 2.35
CA THR A 141 9.20 -6.73 2.58
C THR A 141 8.28 -6.16 3.66
N VAL A 142 7.48 -7.00 4.34
CA VAL A 142 6.46 -6.58 5.34
C VAL A 142 7.00 -5.64 6.41
N ARG A 143 8.25 -5.82 6.83
CA ARG A 143 8.91 -4.98 7.84
C ARG A 143 9.00 -3.50 7.44
N TYR A 144 8.94 -3.17 6.15
CA TYR A 144 9.15 -1.81 5.63
C TYR A 144 7.87 -1.11 5.15
N HIS A 145 6.72 -1.79 5.22
CA HIS A 145 5.44 -1.23 4.80
C HIS A 145 4.27 -1.54 5.74
N HIS A 146 4.41 -2.55 6.60
CA HIS A 146 3.40 -2.89 7.58
C HIS A 146 3.51 -2.01 8.83
N PRO A 147 2.43 -1.32 9.23
CA PRO A 147 2.45 -0.35 10.32
C PRO A 147 2.93 -0.85 11.69
N ALA A 148 2.79 -2.15 11.98
CA ALA A 148 3.30 -2.73 13.23
C ALA A 148 4.82 -2.58 13.39
N HIS A 149 5.54 -2.26 12.32
CA HIS A 149 7.00 -2.03 12.33
C HIS A 149 7.36 -0.54 12.23
N ALA A 150 6.40 0.39 12.35
CA ALA A 150 6.62 1.82 12.11
C ALA A 150 7.75 2.42 12.96
N GLU A 151 7.89 1.99 14.21
CA GLU A 151 8.97 2.43 15.12
C GLU A 151 10.37 2.03 14.61
N GLU A 152 10.46 0.97 13.80
CA GLU A 152 11.73 0.50 13.26
C GLU A 152 12.19 1.32 12.05
N TRP A 153 11.30 2.07 11.41
CA TRP A 153 11.61 2.77 10.16
C TRP A 153 12.50 3.99 10.35
N ALA A 154 12.45 4.61 11.54
CA ALA A 154 13.28 5.76 11.89
C ALA A 154 14.71 5.37 12.31
N LYS A 155 15.00 4.07 12.43
CA LYS A 155 16.32 3.60 12.86
C LYS A 155 17.39 3.90 11.79
N PRO A 156 18.60 4.34 12.17
CA PRO A 156 19.65 4.71 11.20
C PRO A 156 20.03 3.61 10.22
N GLU A 157 19.89 2.34 10.62
CA GLU A 157 20.22 1.19 9.77
C GLU A 157 19.08 0.76 8.82
N CYS A 158 17.90 1.37 8.90
CA CYS A 158 16.76 1.03 8.06
C CYS A 158 17.07 1.13 6.55
N PRO A 159 17.70 2.22 6.04
CA PRO A 159 18.01 2.35 4.62
C PRO A 159 18.93 1.24 4.10
N SER A 160 20.02 0.94 4.82
CA SER A 160 20.98 -0.08 4.38
C SER A 160 20.39 -1.50 4.42
N ARG A 161 19.48 -1.79 5.36
CA ARG A 161 18.74 -3.06 5.38
C ARG A 161 17.73 -3.17 4.23
N ILE A 162 17.08 -2.08 3.84
CA ILE A 162 16.23 -2.03 2.63
C ILE A 162 17.10 -2.35 1.41
N ASP A 163 18.25 -1.70 1.25
CA ASP A 163 19.15 -1.91 0.12
C ASP A 163 19.61 -3.36 0.02
N ALA A 164 20.05 -3.96 1.13
CA ALA A 164 20.48 -5.35 1.18
C ALA A 164 19.35 -6.32 0.79
N LEU A 165 18.12 -6.10 1.31
CA LEU A 165 16.98 -6.94 0.98
C LEU A 165 16.59 -6.82 -0.50
N LEU A 166 16.50 -5.59 -1.03
CA LEU A 166 16.13 -5.37 -2.43
C LEU A 166 17.18 -5.96 -3.38
N ALA A 167 18.47 -5.81 -3.07
CA ALA A 167 19.54 -6.44 -3.83
C ALA A 167 19.43 -7.97 -3.84
N LEU A 168 19.14 -8.59 -2.69
CA LEU A 168 18.94 -10.04 -2.59
C LEU A 168 17.73 -10.51 -3.40
N LEU A 169 16.58 -9.84 -3.25
CA LEU A 169 15.35 -10.18 -3.97
C LEU A 169 15.54 -10.02 -5.49
N LEU A 170 16.07 -8.90 -5.95
CA LEU A 170 16.29 -8.65 -7.38
C LEU A 170 17.29 -9.62 -7.99
N LYS A 171 18.34 -10.00 -7.24
CA LYS A 171 19.29 -11.02 -7.69
C LYS A 171 18.63 -12.39 -7.79
N GLY A 172 17.81 -12.76 -6.81
CA GLY A 172 17.13 -14.07 -6.78
C GLY A 172 16.06 -14.24 -7.86
N LEU A 173 15.54 -13.15 -8.44
CA LEU A 173 14.55 -13.19 -9.52
C LEU A 173 15.17 -13.24 -10.92
N ARG A 174 16.45 -12.87 -11.06
CA ARG A 174 17.12 -12.78 -12.37
C ARG A 174 17.47 -14.16 -12.91
N VAL A 175 17.43 -14.29 -14.23
CA VAL A 175 17.95 -15.47 -14.95
C VAL A 175 19.41 -15.70 -14.56
N CYS A 176 19.76 -16.93 -14.19
CA CYS A 176 21.16 -17.30 -14.03
C CYS A 176 21.84 -17.21 -15.40
N LYS A 177 22.75 -16.24 -15.58
CA LYS A 177 23.68 -16.28 -16.71
C LYS A 177 24.56 -17.53 -16.51
N GLN A 178 24.33 -18.54 -17.34
CA GLN A 178 25.27 -19.65 -17.53
C GLN A 178 26.56 -19.13 -18.18
#